data_AF-A0A529L7K0-F1
#
_entry.id   AF-A0A529L7K0-F1
#
_cell.length_a   1.000
_cell.length_b   1.000
_cell.length_c   1.000
_cell.angle_alpha   90.00
_cell.angle_beta   90.00
_cell.angle_gamma   90.00
#
_symmetry.space_group_name_H-M   'P 1'
#
loop_
_entity.id
_entity.type
_entity.pdbx_description
1 polymer ?
#
loop_
_entity_poly.entity_id
_entity_poly.type
_entity_poly.pdbx_seq_one_letter_code
_entity_poly.pdbx_strand_id
1 'polypeptide(L)'
;MKLLDYLISVDARTALMGRMMQKLGVDRQLKVVHDHVAVTNRAVDRCRSCGHQDECATWLDEHENAVSPPDYCRNRDLIARLQHVAGHR
;
A
#
# COMPACT_ATOMS: atom_id res chain seq x y z
N MET A 1 1.91 -27.23 2.45
CA MET A 1 1.06 -26.06 2.15
C MET A 1 0.64 -26.18 0.69
N LYS A 2 -0.67 -26.17 0.37
CA LYS A 2 -1.13 -26.34 -1.02
C LYS A 2 -0.91 -25.03 -1.78
N LEU A 3 -0.57 -25.12 -3.06
CA LEU A 3 -0.32 -23.97 -3.94
C LEU A 3 -1.48 -22.94 -3.90
N LEU A 4 -2.73 -23.42 -3.80
CA LEU A 4 -3.91 -22.55 -3.72
C LEU A 4 -3.93 -21.69 -2.45
N ASP A 5 -3.58 -22.24 -1.29
CA ASP A 5 -3.56 -21.50 -0.01
C ASP A 5 -2.51 -20.37 -0.06
N TYR A 6 -1.38 -20.64 -0.72
CA TYR A 6 -0.34 -19.63 -0.94
C TYR A 6 -0.86 -18.50 -1.83
N LEU A 7 -1.49 -18.81 -2.96
CA LEU A 7 -2.02 -17.79 -3.88
C LEU A 7 -3.07 -16.90 -3.21
N ILE A 8 -4.01 -17.48 -2.46
CA ILE A 8 -5.04 -16.73 -1.70
C ILE A 8 -4.37 -15.77 -0.70
N SER A 9 -3.36 -16.25 0.03
CA SER A 9 -2.64 -15.41 1.00
C SER A 9 -1.86 -14.27 0.33
N VAL A 10 -1.33 -14.51 -0.87
CA VAL A 10 -0.59 -13.52 -1.66
C VAL A 10 -1.52 -12.43 -2.19
N ASP A 11 -2.70 -12.83 -2.67
CA ASP A 11 -3.72 -11.91 -3.16
C ASP A 11 -4.25 -11.04 -2.03
N ALA A 12 -4.50 -11.61 -0.85
CA ALA A 12 -4.90 -10.86 0.34
C ALA A 12 -3.85 -9.81 0.75
N ARG A 13 -2.56 -10.17 0.74
CA ARG A 13 -1.47 -9.23 1.08
C ARG A 13 -1.29 -8.12 0.04
N THR A 14 -1.51 -8.43 -1.23
CA THR A 14 -1.42 -7.45 -2.32
C THR A 14 -2.63 -6.50 -2.28
N ALA A 15 -3.81 -7.00 -1.90
CA ALA A 15 -5.00 -6.19 -1.70
C ALA A 15 -4.82 -5.12 -0.60
N LEU A 16 -4.13 -5.43 0.50
CA LEU A 16 -3.84 -4.46 1.57
C LEU A 16 -3.06 -3.24 1.07
N MET A 17 -2.07 -3.44 0.19
CA MET A 17 -1.31 -2.36 -0.41
C MET A 17 -2.22 -1.43 -1.23
N GLY A 18 -3.06 -2.01 -2.10
CA GLY A 18 -3.99 -1.25 -2.91
C GLY A 18 -4.98 -0.43 -2.07
N ARG A 19 -5.55 -1.05 -1.03
CA ARG A 19 -6.45 -0.39 -0.07
C ARG A 19 -5.77 0.77 0.65
N MET A 20 -4.52 0.61 1.08
CA MET A 20 -3.74 1.69 1.71
C MET A 20 -3.54 2.87 0.76
N MET A 21 -3.15 2.62 -0.49
CA MET A 21 -2.94 3.70 -1.47
C MET A 21 -4.24 4.45 -1.78
N GLN A 22 -5.36 3.74 -1.88
CA GLN A 22 -6.67 4.35 -2.09
C GLN A 22 -7.12 5.16 -0.88
N LYS A 23 -6.97 4.62 0.34
CA LYS A 23 -7.37 5.27 1.58
C LYS A 23 -6.62 6.58 1.82
N LEU A 24 -5.36 6.66 1.38
CA LEU A 24 -4.53 7.87 1.48
C LEU A 24 -4.58 8.74 0.22
N GLY A 25 -5.42 8.39 -0.76
CA GLY A 25 -5.67 9.18 -1.97
C GLY A 25 -4.48 9.31 -2.91
N VAL A 26 -3.55 8.34 -2.90
CA VAL A 26 -2.31 8.35 -3.71
C VAL A 26 -2.30 7.32 -4.84
N ASP A 27 -3.38 6.55 -5.02
CA ASP A 27 -3.48 5.48 -6.03
C ASP A 27 -3.37 6.02 -7.47
N ARG A 28 -3.89 7.23 -7.72
CA ARG A 28 -3.79 7.89 -9.03
C ARG A 28 -2.38 8.42 -9.29
N GLN A 29 -1.77 9.01 -8.28
CA GLN A 29 -0.42 9.57 -8.32
C GLN A 29 0.58 8.46 -8.60
N LEU A 30 0.40 7.30 -7.96
CA LEU A 30 1.21 6.12 -8.22
C LEU A 30 1.16 5.68 -9.69
N LYS A 31 0.04 5.88 -10.41
CA LYS A 31 -0.09 5.50 -11.84
C LYS A 31 0.57 6.49 -12.80
N VAL A 32 0.87 7.71 -12.37
CA VAL A 32 1.44 8.77 -13.22
C VAL A 32 2.91 9.03 -12.97
N VAL A 33 3.52 8.42 -11.95
CA VAL A 33 4.98 8.51 -11.77
C VAL A 33 5.70 7.78 -12.89
N HIS A 34 6.91 8.27 -13.20
CA HIS A 34 7.81 7.58 -14.13
C HIS A 34 8.10 6.16 -13.63
N ASP A 35 8.05 5.19 -14.55
CA ASP A 35 8.24 3.76 -14.27
C ASP A 35 7.32 3.23 -13.16
N HIS A 36 6.04 3.63 -13.20
CA HIS A 36 5.04 3.27 -12.19
C HIS A 36 4.92 1.75 -11.96
N VAL A 37 5.16 0.92 -12.97
CA VAL A 37 5.12 -0.54 -12.84
C VAL A 37 6.21 -1.02 -11.90
N ALA A 38 7.47 -0.62 -12.10
CA ALA A 38 8.55 -1.02 -11.21
C ALA A 38 8.40 -0.42 -9.80
N VAL A 39 7.91 0.83 -9.71
CA VAL A 39 7.60 1.46 -8.41
C VAL A 39 6.53 0.66 -7.65
N THR A 40 5.47 0.25 -8.34
CA THR A 40 4.37 -0.54 -7.77
C THR A 40 4.87 -1.90 -7.30
N ASN A 41 5.64 -2.62 -8.12
CA ASN A 41 6.23 -3.91 -7.73
C ASN A 41 7.08 -3.80 -6.46
N ARG A 42 7.99 -2.81 -6.40
CA ARG A 42 8.79 -2.56 -5.19
C ARG A 42 7.96 -2.20 -3.96
N ALA A 43 6.82 -1.53 -4.15
CA ALA A 43 5.92 -1.19 -3.05
C ALA A 43 5.12 -2.40 -2.56
N VAL A 44 4.71 -3.29 -3.47
CA VAL A 44 4.08 -4.58 -3.13
C VAL A 44 5.06 -5.47 -2.38
N ASP A 45 6.31 -5.58 -2.82
CA ASP A 45 7.34 -6.38 -2.15
C ASP A 45 7.60 -5.90 -0.72
N ARG A 46 7.73 -4.58 -0.53
CA ARG A 46 7.86 -3.97 0.81
C ARG A 46 6.64 -4.18 1.70
N CYS A 47 5.44 -4.14 1.11
CA CYS A 47 4.20 -4.38 1.86
C CYS A 47 4.09 -5.85 2.29
N ARG A 48 4.35 -6.80 1.38
CA ARG A 48 4.26 -8.23 1.65
C ARG A 48 5.26 -8.71 2.69
N SER A 49 6.42 -8.05 2.76
CA SER A 49 7.50 -8.35 3.71
C SER A 49 7.41 -7.56 5.02
N CYS A 50 6.39 -6.71 5.23
CA CYS A 50 6.36 -5.85 6.41
C CYS A 50 6.08 -6.59 7.73
N GLY A 51 5.44 -7.76 7.68
CA GLY A 51 5.07 -8.58 8.85
C GLY A 51 3.86 -8.11 9.67
N HIS A 52 3.20 -7.00 9.31
CA HIS A 52 2.10 -6.39 10.09
C HIS A 52 0.76 -6.45 9.31
N GLN A 53 0.43 -7.60 8.71
CA GLN A 53 -0.74 -7.71 7.81
C GLN A 53 -2.07 -7.53 8.55
N ASP A 54 -2.23 -8.20 9.69
CA ASP A 54 -3.48 -8.17 10.46
C ASP A 54 -3.72 -6.77 11.03
N GLU A 55 -2.68 -6.15 11.61
CA GLU A 55 -2.72 -4.76 12.08
C GLU A 55 -3.05 -3.77 10.95
N CYS A 56 -2.52 -4.01 9.74
CA CYS A 56 -2.83 -3.20 8.56
C CYS A 56 -4.30 -3.34 8.15
N ALA A 57 -4.84 -4.56 8.14
CA ALA A 57 -6.24 -4.80 7.84
C ALA A 57 -7.16 -4.08 8.84
N THR A 58 -6.91 -4.25 10.14
CA THR A 58 -7.67 -3.58 11.20
C THR A 58 -7.59 -2.07 11.08
N TRP A 59 -6.38 -1.51 10.92
CA TRP A 59 -6.20 -0.07 10.77
C TRP A 59 -6.95 0.48 9.55
N LEU A 60 -6.92 -0.24 8.42
CA LEU A 60 -7.65 0.12 7.20
C LEU A 60 -9.17 0.05 7.38
N ASP A 61 -9.69 -0.83 8.23
CA ASP A 61 -11.12 -0.96 8.51
C ASP A 61 -11.60 0.15 9.48
N GLU A 62 -10.79 0.49 10.49
CA GLU A 62 -11.16 1.45 11.53
C GLU A 62 -11.06 2.93 11.11
N HIS A 63 -10.13 3.26 10.21
CA HIS A 63 -9.87 4.66 9.86
C HIS A 63 -10.55 5.04 8.55
N GLU A 64 -11.75 5.63 8.58
CA GLU A 64 -12.43 6.07 7.35
C GLU A 64 -11.60 7.07 6.53
N ASN A 65 -11.01 8.06 7.22
CA ASN A 65 -10.16 9.09 6.64
C ASN A 65 -8.80 9.10 7.34
N ALA A 66 -7.72 9.04 6.57
CA ALA A 66 -6.36 9.12 7.08
C ALA A 66 -5.51 10.02 6.19
N VAL A 67 -4.63 10.80 6.83
CA VAL A 67 -3.69 11.70 6.12
C VAL A 67 -2.29 11.08 6.05
N SER A 68 -1.97 10.15 6.95
CA SER A 68 -0.69 9.45 6.99
C SER A 68 -0.91 7.95 7.23
N PRO A 69 -0.06 7.08 6.66
CA PRO A 69 -0.08 5.66 6.99
C PRO A 69 0.43 5.43 8.43
N PRO A 70 0.15 4.26 9.02
CA PRO A 70 0.68 3.88 10.33
C PRO A 70 2.21 3.76 10.29
N ASP A 71 2.85 3.93 11.45
CA ASP A 71 4.32 4.01 11.55
C ASP A 71 5.06 2.74 11.13
N TYR A 72 4.42 1.56 11.26
CA TYR A 72 4.98 0.29 10.79
C TYR A 72 4.97 0.16 9.25
N CYS A 73 4.29 1.05 8.52
CA CYS A 73 4.15 0.95 7.08
C CYS A 73 5.49 1.17 6.36
N ARG A 74 6.07 0.11 5.80
CA ARG A 74 7.30 0.17 4.97
C ARG A 74 7.17 1.02 3.69
N ASN A 75 5.95 1.42 3.33
CA ASN A 75 5.65 2.30 2.21
C ASN A 75 5.43 3.77 2.61
N ARG A 76 5.55 4.13 3.89
CA ARG A 76 5.30 5.48 4.41
C ARG A 76 6.01 6.58 3.62
N ASP A 77 7.30 6.42 3.33
CA ASP A 77 8.06 7.43 2.57
C ASP A 77 7.62 7.54 1.11
N LEU A 78 7.23 6.42 0.49
CA LEU A 78 6.69 6.45 -0.88
C LEU A 78 5.37 7.22 -0.88
N ILE A 79 4.49 6.93 0.07
CA ILE A 79 3.18 7.59 0.19
C ILE A 79 3.36 9.09 0.40
N ALA A 80 4.25 9.51 1.32
CA ALA A 80 4.54 10.92 1.55
C ALA A 80 5.01 11.65 0.28
N ARG A 81 5.87 11.00 -0.53
CA ARG A 81 6.31 11.55 -1.83
C ARG A 81 5.15 11.68 -2.82
N LEU A 82 4.26 10.69 -2.89
CA LEU A 82 3.09 10.73 -3.76
C LEU A 82 2.09 11.82 -3.33
N GLN A 83 1.91 12.02 -2.03
CA GLN A 83 1.08 13.10 -1.49
C GLN A 83 1.65 14.48 -1.82
N HIS A 84 2.98 14.64 -1.79
CA HIS A 84 3.63 15.89 -2.19
C HIS A 84 3.38 16.20 -3.68
N VAL A 85 3.47 15.18 -4.55
CA VAL A 85 3.09 15.32 -5.97
C VAL A 85 1.61 15.66 -6.13
N ALA A 86 0.73 15.17 -5.25
CA ALA A 86 -0.70 15.49 -5.27
C ALA A 86 -1.00 16.94 -4.89
N GLY A 87 -0.27 17.51 -3.92
CA GLY A 87 -0.46 18.88 -3.43
C GLY A 87 0.11 19.97 -4.33
N HIS A 88 0.88 19.60 -5.36
CA HIS A 88 1.44 20.52 -6.36
C HIS A 88 0.56 20.69 -7.61
N ARG A 89 -0.75 20.52 -7.49
CA ARG A 89 -1.71 20.74 -8.57
C ARG A 89 -2.76 21.77 -8.19
#